data_AF-A0A8I2FX54-F1
#
_entry.id   AF-A0A8I2FX54-F1
#
_cell.length_a   1.000
_cell.length_b   1.000
_cell.length_c   1.000
_cell.angle_alpha   90.00
_cell.angle_beta   90.00
_cell.angle_gamma   90.00
#
_symmetry.space_group_name_H-M   'P 1'
#
loop_
_entity.id
_entity.type
_entity.pdbx_description
1 polymer ?
#
loop_
_entity_poly.entity_id
_entity_poly.type
_entity_poly.pdbx_seq_one_letter_code
_entity_poly.pdbx_strand_id
1 'polypeptide(L)'
;MKPRSGKKIFKIGAVFLLSFLFIQYGASPGLEVRQKRWNAVTHDKTNFPLIGKHRSVPCSECHLKGVLQGTPTDCEACHWYRKQDDRYRLRLGVHCGACHTPFGWKKIKPGSWEHEQETGFRLEGIHKTLDCYQCHPGSTFPGRGSDCIDCHREDYNKADDPDHAALQFPTDCRICHNMLDWEGGGYYHLTFPLNGMHKTADCTGCHQNGRYSGTPTDCVSCHLAQYMNTTSPNHIAAGYPTDCEICHGSSALDWQGAKVDHDRFWPLKGAHRGLDCITCHAQGYNISSDCINCHLDDYNNTTEPDHRKVGFHTDCEVCHLSEALTWSQVSFDHKFPIFSGKHQHLSCTECHRTANFIEFSCIDCHEHGKNEMDNKHRDVSGYSYDSRACYACHPTGES
;
A
#
# COMPACT_ATOMS: atom_id res chain seq x y z
N MET A 1 20.08 -11.17 76.13
CA MET A 1 20.35 -11.43 77.56
C MET A 1 21.77 -10.98 77.90
N LYS A 2 21.88 -9.99 78.80
CA LYS A 2 23.03 -9.62 79.67
C LYS A 2 24.32 -9.03 79.01
N PRO A 3 25.10 -8.18 79.73
CA PRO A 3 24.80 -6.75 80.00
C PRO A 3 26.08 -5.84 80.04
N ARG A 4 25.90 -4.61 80.59
CA ARG A 4 26.88 -3.73 81.29
C ARG A 4 27.83 -2.90 80.39
N SER A 5 28.16 -1.65 80.69
CA SER A 5 27.93 -0.77 81.86
C SER A 5 28.28 0.68 81.49
N GLY A 6 27.55 1.66 82.04
CA GLY A 6 27.92 3.08 81.96
C GLY A 6 28.96 3.52 82.99
N LYS A 7 29.42 4.78 82.85
CA LYS A 7 29.99 5.72 83.85
C LYS A 7 30.18 7.08 83.14
N LYS A 8 29.34 8.10 83.39
CA LYS A 8 29.44 9.20 84.38
C LYS A 8 30.64 10.18 84.21
N ILE A 9 30.31 11.37 83.70
CA ILE A 9 30.53 12.76 84.21
C ILE A 9 31.90 13.12 84.82
N PHE A 10 32.51 14.23 84.36
CA PHE A 10 33.11 15.27 85.22
C PHE A 10 33.18 16.64 84.49
N LYS A 11 32.65 17.69 85.13
CA LYS A 11 32.86 19.13 84.86
C LYS A 11 34.15 19.58 85.56
N ILE A 12 34.79 20.65 85.08
CA ILE A 12 35.57 21.75 85.75
C ILE A 12 36.16 22.57 84.57
N GLY A 13 36.10 23.91 84.41
CA GLY A 13 35.90 25.01 85.34
C GLY A 13 37.23 25.72 85.62
N ALA A 14 37.68 26.65 84.78
CA ALA A 14 38.71 27.63 85.17
C ALA A 14 38.68 28.88 84.28
N VAL A 15 38.33 29.99 84.93
CA VAL A 15 38.41 31.38 84.47
C VAL A 15 39.80 31.89 84.83
N PHE A 16 40.49 32.57 83.91
CA PHE A 16 41.61 33.46 84.25
C PHE A 16 41.46 34.79 83.53
N LEU A 17 41.20 35.82 84.32
CA LEU A 17 41.30 37.24 84.00
C LEU A 17 42.75 37.67 84.16
N LEU A 18 43.34 38.29 83.13
CA LEU A 18 44.48 39.19 83.28
C LEU A 18 44.37 40.31 82.26
N SER A 19 43.98 41.47 82.78
CA SER A 19 44.12 42.80 82.19
C SER A 19 45.60 43.12 82.01
N PHE A 20 46.00 43.83 80.94
CA PHE A 20 46.70 45.12 81.02
C PHE A 20 47.15 45.63 79.63
N LEU A 21 46.72 46.86 79.38
CA LEU A 21 47.33 47.98 78.65
C LEU A 21 47.58 47.95 77.13
N PHE A 22 46.89 48.90 76.52
CA PHE A 22 47.03 49.53 75.21
C PHE A 22 48.47 49.89 74.82
N ILE A 23 48.82 49.56 73.57
CA ILE A 23 49.65 50.43 72.73
C ILE A 23 48.84 50.69 71.46
N GLN A 24 48.37 51.93 71.31
CA GLN A 24 47.84 52.45 70.06
C GLN A 24 49.00 52.62 69.07
N TYR A 25 48.95 51.92 67.94
CA TYR A 25 49.59 52.38 66.73
C TYR A 25 48.58 52.40 65.58
N GLY A 26 48.59 53.54 64.89
CA GLY A 26 47.69 54.02 63.85
C GLY A 26 46.98 52.98 62.98
N ALA A 27 45.66 53.16 62.87
CA ALA A 27 44.87 52.64 61.77
C ALA A 27 45.38 53.24 60.44
N SER A 28 45.89 52.37 59.57
CA SER A 28 45.94 52.63 58.13
C SER A 28 44.75 51.90 57.49
N PRO A 29 43.97 52.53 56.59
CA PRO A 29 42.86 51.87 55.91
C PRO A 29 43.43 50.99 54.78
N GLY A 30 43.55 49.68 55.04
CA GLY A 30 44.04 48.69 54.09
C GLY A 30 42.99 47.64 53.77
N LEU A 31 42.33 47.82 52.61
CA LEU A 31 41.56 46.85 51.81
C LEU A 31 40.82 45.71 52.54
N GLU A 32 39.50 45.84 52.65
CA GLU A 32 38.61 44.67 52.68
C GLU A 32 38.84 43.83 51.42
N VAL A 33 39.55 42.71 51.55
CA VAL A 33 39.38 41.60 50.61
C VAL A 33 37.94 41.13 50.79
N ARG A 34 37.05 41.53 49.88
CA ARG A 34 35.73 40.90 49.73
C ARG A 34 35.97 39.42 49.45
N GLN A 35 36.01 38.59 50.49
CA GLN A 35 35.92 37.15 50.33
C GLN A 35 34.60 36.89 49.61
N LYS A 36 34.66 36.43 48.36
CA LYS A 36 33.48 35.96 47.62
C LYS A 36 32.83 34.89 48.50
N ARG A 37 31.74 35.24 49.16
CA ARG A 37 30.94 34.29 49.94
C ARG A 37 30.27 33.35 48.94
N TRP A 38 30.83 32.16 48.80
CA TRP A 38 30.23 31.09 48.02
C TRP A 38 28.96 30.60 48.70
N ASN A 39 27.86 30.67 47.97
CA ASN A 39 26.55 30.13 48.31
C ASN A 39 25.91 29.51 47.05
N ALA A 40 24.76 28.84 47.20
CA ALA A 40 24.08 28.17 46.08
C ALA A 40 23.87 29.09 44.87
N VAL A 41 23.45 30.34 45.08
CA VAL A 41 23.19 31.32 43.99
C VAL A 41 24.48 31.70 43.24
N THR A 42 25.60 31.80 43.94
CA THR A 42 26.90 32.03 43.29
C THR A 42 27.46 30.76 42.63
N HIS A 43 27.10 29.58 43.13
CA HIS A 43 27.52 28.29 42.55
C HIS A 43 26.77 27.98 41.26
N ASP A 44 25.52 28.42 41.14
CA ASP A 44 24.70 28.30 39.93
C ASP A 44 25.33 29.01 38.71
N LYS A 45 26.35 29.86 38.92
CA LYS A 45 27.14 30.54 37.88
C LYS A 45 28.37 29.75 37.41
N THR A 46 28.61 28.56 37.96
CA THR A 46 29.71 27.68 37.57
C THR A 46 29.27 26.67 36.51
N ASN A 47 30.19 25.84 36.03
CA ASN A 47 29.89 24.74 35.10
C ASN A 47 29.05 23.62 35.73
N PHE A 48 28.78 23.66 37.04
CA PHE A 48 27.91 22.71 37.73
C PHE A 48 26.88 23.45 38.60
N PRO A 49 25.72 23.83 38.05
CA PRO A 49 24.65 24.45 38.82
C PRO A 49 24.08 23.48 39.87
N LEU A 50 23.83 23.96 41.10
CA LEU A 50 23.33 23.10 42.17
C LEU A 50 21.81 22.97 42.10
N ILE A 51 21.37 21.93 41.38
CA ILE A 51 19.96 21.60 41.21
C ILE A 51 19.52 20.41 42.06
N GLY A 52 18.23 20.38 42.41
CA GLY A 52 17.63 19.30 43.16
C GLY A 52 18.28 19.08 44.52
N LYS A 53 18.60 17.83 44.84
CA LYS A 53 19.17 17.41 46.13
C LYS A 53 20.60 17.91 46.35
N HIS A 54 21.33 18.26 45.31
CA HIS A 54 22.69 18.79 45.42
C HIS A 54 22.74 20.19 46.07
N ARG A 55 21.61 20.92 46.08
CA ARG A 55 21.55 22.28 46.64
C ARG A 55 21.75 22.36 48.16
N SER A 56 21.49 21.27 48.87
CA SER A 56 21.65 21.15 50.32
C SER A 56 22.93 20.42 50.73
N VAL A 57 23.77 20.02 49.77
CA VAL A 57 24.99 19.26 50.05
C VAL A 57 26.08 20.24 50.55
N PRO A 58 26.73 19.96 51.71
CA PRO A 58 27.85 20.77 52.18
C PRO A 58 29.00 20.82 51.17
N CYS A 59 29.67 21.96 51.05
CA CYS A 59 30.77 22.15 50.09
C CYS A 59 31.88 21.09 50.22
N SER A 60 32.14 20.63 51.45
CA SER A 60 33.17 19.64 51.77
C SER A 60 32.89 18.24 51.19
N GLU A 61 31.64 17.93 50.84
CA GLU A 61 31.29 16.65 50.22
C GLU A 61 31.77 16.55 48.76
N CYS A 62 31.97 17.70 48.09
CA CYS A 62 32.44 17.76 46.70
C CYS A 62 33.86 18.32 46.59
N HIS A 63 34.16 19.36 47.37
CA HIS A 63 35.45 20.06 47.35
C HIS A 63 36.36 19.56 48.47
N LEU A 64 36.94 18.39 48.24
CA LEU A 64 37.82 17.73 49.19
C LEU A 64 39.02 18.63 49.53
N LYS A 65 39.34 18.73 50.82
CA LYS A 65 40.43 19.59 51.35
C LYS A 65 40.32 21.07 50.93
N GLY A 66 39.11 21.54 50.58
CA GLY A 66 38.87 22.91 50.15
C GLY A 66 39.33 23.24 48.73
N VAL A 67 39.69 22.24 47.92
CA VAL A 67 40.07 22.43 46.51
C VAL A 67 38.81 22.64 45.67
N LEU A 68 38.62 23.86 45.17
CA LEU A 68 37.41 24.27 44.43
C LEU A 68 37.48 24.00 42.92
N GLN A 69 38.68 23.89 42.35
CA GLN A 69 38.87 23.68 40.90
C GLN A 69 39.09 22.20 40.57
N GLY A 70 38.57 21.77 39.42
CA GLY A 70 38.77 20.42 38.91
C GLY A 70 37.89 19.34 39.55
N THR A 71 36.91 19.72 40.37
CA THR A 71 35.91 18.77 40.88
C THR A 71 35.12 18.15 39.71
N PRO A 72 35.07 16.82 39.57
CA PRO A 72 34.32 16.16 38.50
C PRO A 72 32.83 16.52 38.53
N THR A 73 32.22 16.59 37.35
CA THR A 73 30.80 16.90 37.17
C THR A 73 29.94 15.69 36.85
N ASP A 74 30.56 14.56 36.48
CA ASP A 74 29.85 13.33 36.16
C ASP A 74 29.27 12.70 37.42
N CYS A 75 28.04 12.19 37.33
CA CYS A 75 27.32 11.63 38.47
C CYS A 75 28.10 10.47 39.09
N GLU A 76 28.61 9.59 38.24
CA GLU A 76 29.41 8.42 38.59
C GLU A 76 30.68 8.79 39.34
N ALA A 77 31.37 9.88 39.00
CA ALA A 77 32.64 10.24 39.64
C ALA A 77 32.47 10.52 41.15
N CYS A 78 31.31 11.04 41.56
CA CYS A 78 30.99 11.32 42.96
C CYS A 78 30.14 10.22 43.61
N HIS A 79 29.27 9.56 42.84
CA HIS A 79 28.37 8.52 43.34
C HIS A 79 28.94 7.08 43.26
N TRP A 80 30.14 6.88 42.70
CA TRP A 80 30.81 5.56 42.55
C TRP A 80 30.94 4.77 43.85
N TYR A 81 31.31 5.46 44.95
CA TYR A 81 31.65 4.80 46.22
C TYR A 81 30.41 4.40 47.03
N ARG A 82 29.22 4.93 46.70
CA ARG A 82 27.96 4.59 47.35
C ARG A 82 27.21 3.52 46.56
N LYS A 83 27.80 2.32 46.49
CA LYS A 83 27.18 1.08 45.95
C LYS A 83 25.86 0.67 46.62
N GLN A 84 25.48 1.31 47.72
CA GLN A 84 24.51 0.74 48.67
C GLN A 84 23.06 0.72 48.15
N ASP A 85 22.72 1.52 47.13
CA ASP A 85 21.36 1.58 46.59
C ASP A 85 21.24 1.21 45.09
N ASP A 86 22.34 0.88 44.40
CA ASP A 86 22.26 0.43 43.01
C ASP A 86 21.76 -1.02 42.93
N ARG A 87 20.44 -1.15 42.78
CA ARG A 87 19.73 -2.42 42.59
C ARG A 87 20.33 -3.23 41.42
N TYR A 88 20.90 -2.59 40.41
CA TYR A 88 21.35 -3.21 39.17
C TYR A 88 22.86 -3.53 39.13
N ARG A 89 23.63 -3.17 40.18
CA ARG A 89 25.05 -3.51 40.34
C ARG A 89 25.90 -3.22 39.10
N LEU A 90 25.72 -2.04 38.50
CA LEU A 90 26.41 -1.57 37.29
C LEU A 90 26.13 -2.38 36.01
N ARG A 91 25.14 -3.28 36.00
CA ARG A 91 24.80 -4.07 34.81
C ARG A 91 24.13 -3.25 33.70
N LEU A 92 23.63 -2.06 34.01
CA LEU A 92 23.09 -1.08 33.06
C LEU A 92 24.14 -0.03 32.62
N GLY A 93 25.40 -0.23 33.00
CA GLY A 93 26.46 0.75 32.78
C GLY A 93 26.64 1.71 33.94
N VAL A 94 27.51 2.70 33.74
CA VAL A 94 27.97 3.62 34.79
C VAL A 94 27.33 5.00 34.71
N HIS A 95 26.66 5.31 33.60
CA HIS A 95 26.05 6.62 33.36
C HIS A 95 24.67 6.71 34.01
N CYS A 96 24.63 6.76 35.34
CA CYS A 96 23.39 6.75 36.11
C CYS A 96 22.43 7.90 35.73
N GLY A 97 22.97 9.01 35.23
CA GLY A 97 22.21 10.18 34.76
C GLY A 97 21.37 9.94 33.51
N ALA A 98 21.56 8.81 32.80
CA ALA A 98 20.69 8.41 31.70
C ALA A 98 19.26 8.15 32.19
N CYS A 99 19.10 7.60 33.40
CA CYS A 99 17.78 7.30 33.97
C CYS A 99 17.44 8.20 35.15
N HIS A 100 18.42 8.53 36.01
CA HIS A 100 18.18 9.20 37.28
C HIS A 100 18.37 10.71 37.19
N THR A 101 17.57 11.46 37.94
CA THR A 101 17.68 12.93 37.99
C THR A 101 18.32 13.41 39.30
N PRO A 102 18.96 14.60 39.29
CA PRO A 102 19.41 15.28 40.51
C PRO A 102 18.32 15.55 41.57
N PHE A 103 17.04 15.37 41.23
CA PHE A 103 15.90 15.54 42.15
C PHE A 103 15.59 14.27 42.97
N GLY A 104 16.19 13.13 42.61
CA GLY A 104 16.17 11.90 43.40
C GLY A 104 16.31 10.64 42.54
N TRP A 105 16.91 9.59 43.11
CA TRP A 105 17.13 8.30 42.42
C TRP A 105 15.83 7.63 41.95
N LYS A 106 14.73 7.76 42.67
CA LYS A 106 13.42 7.22 42.23
C LYS A 106 12.70 8.12 41.22
N LYS A 107 13.20 9.33 40.97
CA LYS A 107 12.64 10.27 40.00
C LYS A 107 13.42 10.16 38.71
N ILE A 108 12.92 9.33 37.81
CA ILE A 108 13.36 9.30 36.42
C ILE A 108 12.68 10.45 35.66
N LYS A 109 13.39 11.08 34.73
CA LYS A 109 12.77 12.05 33.82
C LYS A 109 12.10 11.24 32.69
N PRO A 110 10.78 11.34 32.47
CA PRO A 110 10.17 10.72 31.29
C PRO A 110 10.93 11.15 30.03
N GLY A 111 11.35 10.21 29.19
CA GLY A 111 12.17 10.50 28.00
C GLY A 111 13.67 10.69 28.22
N SER A 112 14.20 10.50 29.44
CA SER A 112 15.67 10.52 29.65
C SER A 112 16.37 9.26 29.17
N TRP A 113 15.63 8.15 29.14
CA TRP A 113 16.04 6.87 28.57
C TRP A 113 14.81 6.23 27.93
N GLU A 114 14.91 5.86 26.66
CA GLU A 114 13.81 5.27 25.89
C GLU A 114 14.26 3.92 25.34
N HIS A 115 13.56 2.85 25.73
CA HIS A 115 13.95 1.47 25.40
C HIS A 115 14.18 1.28 23.89
N GLU A 116 13.32 1.86 23.05
CA GLU A 116 13.41 1.80 21.59
C GLU A 116 14.68 2.46 21.04
N GLN A 117 15.03 3.65 21.54
CA GLN A 117 16.17 4.41 21.03
C GLN A 117 17.50 3.73 21.39
N GLU A 118 17.54 3.08 22.55
CA GLU A 118 18.75 2.50 23.12
C GLU A 118 18.98 1.06 22.67
N THR A 119 17.91 0.33 22.31
CA THR A 119 17.98 -1.11 22.00
C THR A 119 17.40 -1.49 20.63
N GLY A 120 16.65 -0.59 19.97
CA GLY A 120 15.85 -0.89 18.79
C GLY A 120 14.54 -1.63 19.09
N PHE A 121 14.29 -2.05 20.34
CA PHE A 121 13.05 -2.73 20.72
C PHE A 121 12.04 -1.75 21.30
N ARG A 122 10.94 -1.57 20.60
CA ARG A 122 9.86 -0.67 20.97
C ARG A 122 8.89 -1.33 21.95
N LEU A 123 8.83 -0.80 23.17
CA LEU A 123 7.77 -1.14 24.12
C LEU A 123 6.48 -0.44 23.68
N GLU A 124 5.39 -1.18 23.53
CA GLU A 124 4.08 -0.67 23.12
C GLU A 124 2.98 -1.12 24.09
N GLY A 125 1.90 -0.34 24.16
CA GLY A 125 0.75 -0.60 25.01
C GLY A 125 1.12 -0.95 26.46
N ILE A 126 0.63 -2.08 26.96
CA ILE A 126 0.86 -2.50 28.36
C ILE A 126 2.34 -2.77 28.68
N HIS A 127 3.16 -3.10 27.69
CA HIS A 127 4.59 -3.37 27.92
C HIS A 127 5.35 -2.13 28.37
N LYS A 128 4.84 -0.91 28.13
CA LYS A 128 5.41 0.34 28.64
C LYS A 128 5.24 0.52 30.15
N THR A 129 4.29 -0.18 30.76
CA THR A 129 3.99 -0.07 32.20
C THR A 129 4.71 -1.12 33.04
N LEU A 130 5.33 -2.11 32.39
CA LEU A 130 6.03 -3.19 33.08
C LEU A 130 7.34 -2.70 33.70
N ASP A 131 7.65 -3.25 34.87
CA ASP A 131 8.97 -3.09 35.47
C ASP A 131 10.00 -3.88 34.65
N CYS A 132 11.23 -3.37 34.53
CA CYS A 132 12.29 -4.00 33.72
C CYS A 132 12.55 -5.48 34.06
N TYR A 133 12.39 -5.88 35.33
CA TYR A 133 12.64 -7.26 35.77
C TYR A 133 11.56 -8.26 35.31
N GLN A 134 10.39 -7.78 34.90
CA GLN A 134 9.34 -8.64 34.33
C GLN A 134 9.78 -9.18 32.96
N CYS A 135 10.54 -8.39 32.19
CA CYS A 135 11.13 -8.82 30.93
C CYS A 135 12.56 -9.37 31.09
N HIS A 136 13.36 -8.79 32.00
CA HIS A 136 14.76 -9.14 32.27
C HIS A 136 14.93 -9.85 33.63
N PRO A 137 14.51 -11.12 33.75
CA PRO A 137 14.63 -11.88 34.99
C PRO A 137 16.10 -11.98 35.40
N GLY A 138 16.36 -11.88 36.70
CA GLY A 138 17.73 -11.91 37.24
C GLY A 138 18.59 -10.70 36.88
N SER A 139 18.01 -9.64 36.29
CA SER A 139 18.70 -8.42 35.85
C SER A 139 19.83 -8.68 34.84
N THR A 140 19.58 -9.60 33.90
CA THR A 140 20.39 -9.80 32.69
C THR A 140 19.74 -9.05 31.54
N PHE A 141 20.39 -8.01 31.06
CA PHE A 141 19.85 -7.11 30.05
C PHE A 141 20.07 -7.58 28.59
N PRO A 142 21.19 -8.23 28.22
CA PRO A 142 21.29 -8.87 26.91
C PRO A 142 20.64 -10.26 26.91
N GLY A 143 19.99 -10.63 25.78
CA GLY A 143 19.73 -12.04 25.44
C GLY A 143 18.29 -12.56 25.49
N ARG A 144 17.27 -11.70 25.45
CA ARG A 144 15.87 -12.15 25.29
C ARG A 144 15.38 -11.85 23.87
N GLY A 145 14.75 -12.83 23.23
CA GLY A 145 14.08 -12.64 21.94
C GLY A 145 12.93 -11.64 22.06
N SER A 146 12.66 -10.94 20.95
CA SER A 146 11.64 -9.89 20.86
C SER A 146 10.29 -10.41 20.35
N ASP A 147 10.21 -11.68 19.96
CA ASP A 147 9.00 -12.26 19.40
C ASP A 147 7.99 -12.49 20.52
N CYS A 148 6.71 -12.17 20.25
CA CYS A 148 5.63 -12.28 21.23
C CYS A 148 5.59 -13.66 21.87
N ILE A 149 5.76 -14.70 21.05
CA ILE A 149 5.70 -16.11 21.47
C ILE A 149 6.84 -16.51 22.42
N ASP A 150 7.96 -15.79 22.45
CA ASP A 150 9.07 -16.10 23.38
C ASP A 150 8.70 -15.81 24.84
N CYS A 151 7.72 -14.94 25.06
CA CYS A 151 7.16 -14.65 26.38
C CYS A 151 5.77 -15.27 26.56
N HIS A 152 4.93 -15.23 25.52
CA HIS A 152 3.52 -15.60 25.57
C HIS A 152 3.24 -17.02 25.06
N ARG A 153 4.24 -17.92 25.07
CA ARG A 153 4.04 -19.33 24.68
C ARG A 153 3.00 -20.04 25.53
N GLU A 154 3.02 -19.79 26.83
CA GLU A 154 2.04 -20.38 27.73
C GLU A 154 0.64 -19.83 27.48
N ASP A 155 0.52 -18.52 27.23
CA ASP A 155 -0.77 -17.88 26.93
C ASP A 155 -1.33 -18.43 25.60
N TYR A 156 -0.49 -18.51 24.57
CA TYR A 156 -0.83 -19.14 23.28
C TYR A 156 -1.30 -20.59 23.46
N ASN A 157 -0.64 -21.40 24.28
CA ASN A 157 -1.03 -22.80 24.49
C ASN A 157 -2.27 -22.97 25.38
N LYS A 158 -2.63 -21.96 26.19
CA LYS A 158 -3.78 -22.01 27.12
C LYS A 158 -5.05 -21.39 26.55
N ALA A 159 -4.94 -20.57 25.50
CA ALA A 159 -6.08 -19.98 24.85
C ALA A 159 -7.01 -21.08 24.30
N ASP A 160 -8.30 -20.98 24.60
CA ASP A 160 -9.33 -21.99 24.32
C ASP A 160 -10.50 -21.45 23.46
N ASP A 161 -10.64 -20.13 23.34
CA ASP A 161 -11.64 -19.46 22.52
C ASP A 161 -11.03 -18.38 21.60
N PRO A 162 -10.55 -18.75 20.40
CA PRO A 162 -10.37 -20.12 19.89
C PRO A 162 -9.10 -20.81 20.43
N ASP A 163 -9.07 -22.14 20.39
CA ASP A 163 -7.90 -22.94 20.76
C ASP A 163 -6.75 -22.75 19.75
N HIS A 164 -5.78 -21.92 20.12
CA HIS A 164 -4.71 -21.51 19.21
C HIS A 164 -3.79 -22.67 18.82
N ALA A 165 -3.47 -23.54 19.78
CA ALA A 165 -2.54 -24.63 19.58
C ALA A 165 -3.17 -25.79 18.81
N ALA A 166 -4.42 -26.15 19.13
CA ALA A 166 -5.15 -27.20 18.43
C ALA A 166 -5.44 -26.82 16.97
N LEU A 167 -5.75 -25.54 16.72
CA LEU A 167 -6.00 -24.98 15.38
C LEU A 167 -4.72 -24.47 14.69
N GLN A 168 -3.55 -24.72 15.28
CA GLN A 168 -2.25 -24.39 14.68
C GLN A 168 -2.16 -22.94 14.16
N PHE A 169 -2.70 -21.98 14.91
CA PHE A 169 -2.62 -20.57 14.54
C PHE A 169 -1.17 -20.09 14.46
N PRO A 170 -0.83 -19.13 13.59
CA PRO A 170 0.52 -18.59 13.50
C PRO A 170 0.95 -17.94 14.84
N THR A 171 2.25 -17.98 15.12
CA THR A 171 2.83 -17.37 16.32
C THR A 171 3.15 -15.88 16.15
N ASP A 172 2.84 -15.31 14.98
CA ASP A 172 2.83 -13.85 14.78
C ASP A 172 1.51 -13.28 15.32
N CYS A 173 1.50 -13.05 16.63
CA CYS A 173 0.31 -12.65 17.37
C CYS A 173 -0.32 -11.35 16.85
N ARG A 174 0.48 -10.46 16.25
CA ARG A 174 0.03 -9.14 15.76
C ARG A 174 -0.90 -9.22 14.57
N ILE A 175 -1.03 -10.41 13.97
CA ILE A 175 -2.02 -10.69 12.93
C ILE A 175 -3.45 -10.52 13.46
N CYS A 176 -3.68 -10.86 14.74
CA CYS A 176 -5.01 -10.79 15.36
C CYS A 176 -5.06 -9.87 16.58
N HIS A 177 -4.00 -9.85 17.39
CA HIS A 177 -3.95 -9.14 18.66
C HIS A 177 -3.19 -7.81 18.57
N ASN A 178 -3.43 -6.96 19.56
CA ASN A 178 -2.75 -5.67 19.70
C ASN A 178 -1.96 -5.63 21.02
N MET A 179 -1.25 -4.52 21.27
CA MET A 179 -0.36 -4.38 22.43
C MET A 179 -1.07 -3.86 23.70
N LEU A 180 -2.37 -3.60 23.67
CA LEU A 180 -3.18 -3.07 24.77
C LEU A 180 -3.85 -4.19 25.57
N ASP A 181 -4.41 -5.18 24.89
CA ASP A 181 -5.06 -6.35 25.49
C ASP A 181 -5.09 -7.56 24.53
N TRP A 182 -5.36 -8.73 25.09
CA TRP A 182 -5.57 -9.98 24.33
C TRP A 182 -7.03 -10.12 23.85
N GLU A 183 -7.96 -9.38 24.45
CA GLU A 183 -9.39 -9.49 24.17
C GLU A 183 -9.76 -8.85 22.82
N GLY A 184 -10.72 -9.45 22.11
CA GLY A 184 -11.24 -8.87 20.86
C GLY A 184 -10.26 -8.92 19.70
N GLY A 185 -9.33 -9.88 19.69
CA GLY A 185 -8.45 -10.13 18.57
C GLY A 185 -9.25 -10.30 17.28
N GLY A 186 -8.90 -9.53 16.25
CA GLY A 186 -9.62 -9.48 14.98
C GLY A 186 -8.65 -9.71 13.82
N TYR A 187 -9.02 -10.61 12.91
CA TYR A 187 -8.26 -10.85 11.69
C TYR A 187 -9.06 -10.41 10.47
N TYR A 188 -8.38 -9.70 9.57
CA TYR A 188 -8.90 -9.37 8.25
C TYR A 188 -8.24 -10.27 7.20
N HIS A 189 -9.04 -10.90 6.36
CA HIS A 189 -8.54 -11.68 5.23
C HIS A 189 -8.05 -10.73 4.12
N LEU A 190 -6.87 -10.14 4.30
CA LEU A 190 -6.32 -9.13 3.37
C LEU A 190 -5.84 -9.75 2.05
N THR A 191 -5.29 -10.98 2.11
CA THR A 191 -4.81 -11.70 0.93
C THR A 191 -5.95 -12.32 0.12
N PHE A 192 -7.02 -12.75 0.79
CA PHE A 192 -8.23 -13.28 0.17
C PHE A 192 -9.46 -12.60 0.75
N PRO A 193 -9.82 -11.39 0.28
CA PRO A 193 -10.97 -10.67 0.81
C PRO A 193 -12.25 -11.49 0.67
N LEU A 194 -12.91 -11.76 1.81
CA LEU A 194 -14.17 -12.50 1.81
C LEU A 194 -15.26 -11.66 1.16
N ASN A 195 -15.55 -11.97 -0.10
CA ASN A 195 -16.55 -11.31 -0.94
C ASN A 195 -17.61 -12.31 -1.39
N GLY A 196 -18.78 -11.79 -1.80
CA GLY A 196 -19.91 -12.61 -2.24
C GLY A 196 -20.27 -13.69 -1.20
N MET A 197 -20.46 -14.92 -1.67
CA MET A 197 -20.78 -16.09 -0.81
C MET A 197 -19.69 -16.45 0.20
N HIS A 198 -18.43 -16.07 -0.01
CA HIS A 198 -17.35 -16.39 0.94
C HIS A 198 -17.51 -15.65 2.27
N LYS A 199 -18.33 -14.59 2.33
CA LYS A 199 -18.63 -13.87 3.58
C LYS A 199 -19.37 -14.71 4.62
N THR A 200 -20.12 -15.70 4.16
CA THR A 200 -20.95 -16.56 5.02
C THR A 200 -20.41 -17.99 5.09
N ALA A 201 -19.20 -18.23 4.57
CA ALA A 201 -18.57 -19.54 4.66
C ALA A 201 -18.10 -19.79 6.10
N ASP A 202 -18.36 -20.99 6.61
CA ASP A 202 -17.76 -21.44 7.86
C ASP A 202 -16.24 -21.51 7.71
N CYS A 203 -15.50 -21.20 8.79
CA CYS A 203 -14.04 -21.18 8.76
C CYS A 203 -13.45 -22.50 8.25
N THR A 204 -14.06 -23.62 8.66
CA THR A 204 -13.65 -24.98 8.27
C THR A 204 -13.90 -25.30 6.79
N GLY A 205 -14.75 -24.52 6.11
CA GLY A 205 -14.97 -24.63 4.68
C GLY A 205 -13.74 -24.27 3.85
N CYS A 206 -12.91 -23.33 4.35
CA CYS A 206 -11.65 -22.92 3.71
C CYS A 206 -10.42 -23.49 4.45
N HIS A 207 -10.44 -23.43 5.78
CA HIS A 207 -9.36 -23.88 6.65
C HIS A 207 -9.58 -25.33 7.08
N GLN A 208 -9.39 -26.23 6.11
CA GLN A 208 -9.60 -27.66 6.30
C GLN A 208 -8.75 -28.20 7.46
N ASN A 209 -9.34 -29.08 8.28
CA ASN A 209 -8.73 -29.65 9.49
C ASN A 209 -8.23 -28.60 10.49
N GLY A 210 -8.82 -27.40 10.49
CA GLY A 210 -8.41 -26.31 11.36
C GLY A 210 -7.05 -25.73 10.99
N ARG A 211 -6.54 -25.95 9.77
CA ARG A 211 -5.26 -25.37 9.34
C ARG A 211 -5.50 -23.99 8.73
N TYR A 212 -5.15 -22.94 9.48
CA TYR A 212 -5.30 -21.54 9.07
C TYR A 212 -4.12 -20.99 8.25
N SER A 213 -3.04 -21.76 8.09
CA SER A 213 -1.86 -21.37 7.31
C SER A 213 -1.78 -22.10 5.98
N GLY A 214 -1.46 -21.35 4.92
CA GLY A 214 -1.23 -21.90 3.58
C GLY A 214 -2.50 -22.36 2.85
N THR A 215 -3.68 -21.88 3.26
CA THR A 215 -4.91 -22.07 2.49
C THR A 215 -4.73 -21.44 1.09
N PRO A 216 -4.95 -22.21 0.01
CA PRO A 216 -4.88 -21.69 -1.35
C PRO A 216 -5.86 -20.53 -1.55
N THR A 217 -5.46 -19.54 -2.35
CA THR A 217 -6.28 -18.36 -2.65
C THR A 217 -6.82 -18.36 -4.07
N ASP A 218 -6.34 -19.27 -4.93
CA ASP A 218 -6.87 -19.46 -6.26
C ASP A 218 -8.19 -20.23 -6.23
N CYS A 219 -9.17 -19.76 -7.00
CA CYS A 219 -10.53 -20.27 -6.97
C CYS A 219 -10.59 -21.78 -7.30
N VAL A 220 -9.79 -22.21 -8.29
CA VAL A 220 -9.82 -23.58 -8.81
C VAL A 220 -9.33 -24.60 -7.77
N SER A 221 -8.42 -24.25 -6.87
CA SER A 221 -7.99 -25.15 -5.80
C SER A 221 -9.14 -25.63 -4.91
N CYS A 222 -10.20 -24.84 -4.77
CA CYS A 222 -11.42 -25.22 -4.04
C CYS A 222 -12.56 -25.66 -4.97
N HIS A 223 -12.66 -25.07 -6.17
CA HIS A 223 -13.81 -25.23 -7.07
C HIS A 223 -13.54 -26.09 -8.31
N LEU A 224 -12.44 -26.87 -8.33
CA LEU A 224 -12.11 -27.75 -9.46
C LEU A 224 -13.24 -28.73 -9.79
N ALA A 225 -13.90 -29.30 -8.79
CA ALA A 225 -14.99 -30.25 -9.02
C ALA A 225 -16.19 -29.58 -9.71
N GLN A 226 -16.56 -28.37 -9.30
CA GLN A 226 -17.61 -27.58 -9.93
C GLN A 226 -17.21 -27.23 -11.38
N TYR A 227 -15.97 -26.78 -11.58
CA TYR A 227 -15.43 -26.45 -12.91
C TYR A 227 -15.52 -27.66 -13.87
N MET A 228 -15.05 -28.83 -13.46
CA MET A 228 -15.05 -30.05 -14.27
C MET A 228 -16.45 -30.59 -14.57
N ASN A 229 -17.41 -30.41 -13.65
CA ASN A 229 -18.76 -30.97 -13.76
C ASN A 229 -19.79 -30.03 -14.41
N THR A 230 -19.42 -28.79 -14.70
CA THR A 230 -20.35 -27.84 -15.34
C THR A 230 -20.55 -28.21 -16.81
N THR A 231 -21.82 -28.33 -17.22
CA THR A 231 -22.20 -28.70 -18.60
C THR A 231 -22.80 -27.56 -19.41
N SER A 232 -23.18 -26.44 -18.78
CA SER A 232 -23.86 -25.33 -19.44
C SER A 232 -23.42 -23.96 -18.88
N PRO A 233 -22.51 -23.25 -19.55
CA PRO A 233 -21.64 -23.74 -20.64
C PRO A 233 -20.65 -24.79 -20.12
N ASN A 234 -20.25 -25.74 -20.97
CA ASN A 234 -19.27 -26.76 -20.58
C ASN A 234 -17.85 -26.16 -20.57
N HIS A 235 -17.31 -25.92 -19.37
CA HIS A 235 -15.98 -25.34 -19.16
C HIS A 235 -14.86 -26.13 -19.86
N ILE A 236 -14.90 -27.46 -19.80
CA ILE A 236 -13.85 -28.33 -20.33
C ILE A 236 -13.89 -28.38 -21.85
N ALA A 237 -15.07 -28.64 -22.40
CA ALA A 237 -15.26 -28.76 -23.85
C ALA A 237 -14.90 -27.46 -24.57
N ALA A 238 -15.18 -26.32 -23.94
CA ALA A 238 -14.90 -25.01 -24.50
C ALA A 238 -13.54 -24.43 -24.08
N GLY A 239 -12.74 -25.14 -23.26
CA GLY A 239 -11.39 -24.74 -22.88
C GLY A 239 -11.32 -23.48 -22.01
N TYR A 240 -12.26 -23.32 -21.09
CA TYR A 240 -12.39 -22.13 -20.22
C TYR A 240 -11.21 -22.06 -19.24
N PRO A 241 -10.60 -20.88 -19.01
CA PRO A 241 -9.48 -20.77 -18.08
C PRO A 241 -9.94 -21.07 -16.65
N THR A 242 -9.00 -21.44 -15.79
CA THR A 242 -9.25 -21.65 -14.35
C THR A 242 -9.17 -20.36 -13.53
N ASP A 243 -8.90 -19.23 -14.18
CA ASP A 243 -9.03 -17.90 -13.58
C ASP A 243 -10.51 -17.47 -13.62
N CYS A 244 -11.24 -17.87 -12.58
CA CYS A 244 -12.69 -17.76 -12.52
C CYS A 244 -13.17 -16.30 -12.50
N GLU A 245 -12.37 -15.37 -11.99
CA GLU A 245 -12.76 -13.97 -11.81
C GLU A 245 -13.00 -13.24 -13.13
N ILE A 246 -12.40 -13.72 -14.22
CA ILE A 246 -12.60 -13.20 -15.58
C ILE A 246 -14.10 -13.20 -15.96
N CYS A 247 -14.85 -14.19 -15.48
CA CYS A 247 -16.25 -14.40 -15.84
C CYS A 247 -17.20 -14.27 -14.65
N HIS A 248 -16.87 -14.85 -13.50
CA HIS A 248 -17.78 -14.92 -12.35
C HIS A 248 -17.61 -13.73 -11.41
N GLY A 249 -16.43 -13.08 -11.40
CA GLY A 249 -16.10 -12.02 -10.46
C GLY A 249 -15.96 -12.51 -9.01
N SER A 250 -15.26 -11.72 -8.18
CA SER A 250 -14.94 -12.09 -6.79
C SER A 250 -16.11 -11.92 -5.80
N SER A 251 -17.20 -11.27 -6.23
CA SER A 251 -18.36 -10.94 -5.38
C SER A 251 -19.64 -11.69 -5.76
N ALA A 252 -19.53 -12.75 -6.56
CA ALA A 252 -20.68 -13.54 -6.99
C ALA A 252 -21.45 -14.13 -5.78
N LEU A 253 -22.79 -14.12 -5.89
CA LEU A 253 -23.68 -14.76 -4.91
C LEU A 253 -24.01 -16.21 -5.29
N ASP A 254 -23.73 -16.60 -6.53
CA ASP A 254 -23.83 -17.95 -7.06
C ASP A 254 -22.96 -18.07 -8.31
N TRP A 255 -22.93 -19.25 -8.93
CA TRP A 255 -22.19 -19.49 -10.18
C TRP A 255 -22.97 -19.08 -11.44
N GLN A 256 -24.18 -18.53 -11.30
CA GLN A 256 -25.02 -18.11 -12.41
C GLN A 256 -24.70 -16.67 -12.83
N GLY A 257 -25.05 -16.33 -14.07
CA GLY A 257 -24.96 -14.95 -14.55
C GLY A 257 -23.53 -14.42 -14.67
N ALA A 258 -22.57 -15.27 -15.03
CA ALA A 258 -21.22 -14.86 -15.39
C ALA A 258 -21.26 -13.71 -16.40
N LYS A 259 -20.45 -12.67 -16.17
CA LYS A 259 -20.36 -11.49 -17.03
C LYS A 259 -18.91 -11.27 -17.41
N VAL A 260 -18.66 -11.30 -18.71
CA VAL A 260 -17.38 -10.87 -19.28
C VAL A 260 -17.57 -9.48 -19.87
N ASP A 261 -16.70 -8.56 -19.45
CA ASP A 261 -16.62 -7.22 -20.01
C ASP A 261 -15.93 -7.27 -21.39
N HIS A 262 -16.73 -7.50 -22.43
CA HIS A 262 -16.26 -7.58 -23.81
C HIS A 262 -15.75 -6.23 -24.34
N ASP A 263 -16.12 -5.10 -23.73
CA ASP A 263 -15.65 -3.78 -24.18
C ASP A 263 -14.13 -3.61 -24.02
N ARG A 264 -13.50 -4.42 -23.17
CA ARG A 264 -12.04 -4.47 -22.99
C ARG A 264 -11.31 -5.26 -24.06
N PHE A 265 -12.01 -6.07 -24.85
CA PHE A 265 -11.41 -7.00 -25.82
C PHE A 265 -11.96 -6.76 -27.23
N TRP A 266 -13.25 -7.03 -27.42
CA TRP A 266 -13.98 -6.83 -28.66
C TRP A 266 -15.44 -6.47 -28.33
N PRO A 267 -15.84 -5.20 -28.44
CA PRO A 267 -17.18 -4.76 -28.06
C PRO A 267 -18.27 -5.49 -28.84
N LEU A 268 -19.19 -6.15 -28.13
CA LEU A 268 -20.33 -6.80 -28.76
C LEU A 268 -21.30 -5.73 -29.29
N LYS A 269 -21.28 -5.54 -30.62
CA LYS A 269 -22.11 -4.55 -31.33
C LYS A 269 -23.03 -5.23 -32.35
N GLY A 270 -24.09 -4.52 -32.72
CA GLY A 270 -25.04 -4.97 -33.74
C GLY A 270 -25.62 -6.34 -33.46
N ALA A 271 -25.67 -7.19 -34.49
CA ALA A 271 -26.16 -8.57 -34.42
C ALA A 271 -25.36 -9.48 -33.46
N HIS A 272 -24.14 -9.09 -33.07
CA HIS A 272 -23.35 -9.84 -32.10
C HIS A 272 -23.79 -9.63 -30.65
N ARG A 273 -24.69 -8.66 -30.40
CA ARG A 273 -25.26 -8.42 -29.07
C ARG A 273 -26.20 -9.55 -28.68
N GLY A 274 -25.91 -10.20 -27.56
CA GLY A 274 -26.78 -11.24 -26.98
C GLY A 274 -26.62 -12.62 -27.62
N LEU A 275 -25.56 -12.83 -28.41
CA LEU A 275 -25.15 -14.18 -28.80
C LEU A 275 -24.71 -14.96 -27.56
N ASP A 276 -25.03 -16.25 -27.53
CA ASP A 276 -24.48 -17.15 -26.52
C ASP A 276 -22.96 -17.23 -26.70
N CYS A 277 -22.23 -17.27 -25.58
CA CYS A 277 -20.76 -17.29 -25.57
C CYS A 277 -20.19 -18.38 -26.50
N ILE A 278 -20.83 -19.56 -26.52
CA ILE A 278 -20.40 -20.71 -27.33
C ILE A 278 -20.51 -20.46 -28.84
N THR A 279 -21.31 -19.49 -29.27
CA THR A 279 -21.43 -19.11 -30.69
C THR A 279 -20.08 -18.66 -31.24
N CYS A 280 -19.33 -17.87 -30.46
CA CYS A 280 -17.99 -17.42 -30.80
C CYS A 280 -16.94 -18.39 -30.24
N HIS A 281 -17.06 -18.76 -28.96
CA HIS A 281 -16.04 -19.49 -28.19
C HIS A 281 -16.14 -21.01 -28.28
N ALA A 282 -16.77 -21.57 -29.32
CA ALA A 282 -16.88 -23.02 -29.54
C ALA A 282 -15.52 -23.74 -29.58
N GLN A 283 -14.48 -23.06 -30.07
CA GLN A 283 -13.14 -23.62 -30.26
C GLN A 283 -12.11 -22.97 -29.31
N GLY A 284 -12.57 -22.31 -28.25
CA GLY A 284 -11.75 -21.59 -27.29
C GLY A 284 -11.80 -20.06 -27.42
N TYR A 285 -10.92 -19.39 -26.70
CA TYR A 285 -10.96 -17.93 -26.50
C TYR A 285 -10.07 -17.13 -27.42
N ASN A 286 -9.12 -17.78 -28.07
CA ASN A 286 -8.25 -17.12 -29.04
C ASN A 286 -8.97 -17.06 -30.39
N ILE A 287 -9.97 -16.17 -30.47
CA ILE A 287 -10.76 -15.94 -31.67
C ILE A 287 -10.20 -14.70 -32.38
N SER A 288 -10.06 -14.81 -33.69
CA SER A 288 -9.79 -13.66 -34.55
C SER A 288 -10.96 -12.67 -34.53
N SER A 289 -10.68 -11.38 -34.39
CA SER A 289 -11.67 -10.31 -34.58
C SER A 289 -11.97 -10.01 -36.04
N ASP A 290 -11.19 -10.55 -36.99
CA ASP A 290 -11.40 -10.34 -38.42
C ASP A 290 -12.73 -10.95 -38.88
N CYS A 291 -13.63 -10.13 -39.41
CA CYS A 291 -14.99 -10.51 -39.77
C CYS A 291 -15.03 -11.72 -40.73
N ILE A 292 -14.13 -11.75 -41.71
CA ILE A 292 -14.10 -12.78 -42.74
C ILE A 292 -13.83 -14.18 -42.16
N ASN A 293 -13.13 -14.29 -41.03
CA ASN A 293 -12.83 -15.59 -40.42
C ASN A 293 -14.08 -16.28 -39.86
N CYS A 294 -15.14 -15.51 -39.58
CA CYS A 294 -16.45 -16.05 -39.21
C CYS A 294 -17.45 -16.03 -40.37
N HIS A 295 -17.36 -15.04 -41.25
CA HIS A 295 -18.37 -14.76 -42.28
C HIS A 295 -17.90 -15.06 -43.71
N LEU A 296 -16.92 -15.96 -43.88
CA LEU A 296 -16.45 -16.39 -45.19
C LEU A 296 -17.58 -17.01 -46.03
N ASP A 297 -18.45 -17.80 -45.40
CA ASP A 297 -19.58 -18.43 -46.07
C ASP A 297 -20.63 -17.39 -46.50
N ASP A 298 -20.94 -16.41 -45.64
CA ASP A 298 -21.82 -15.29 -45.97
C ASP A 298 -21.27 -14.50 -47.17
N TYR A 299 -19.98 -14.16 -47.12
CA TYR A 299 -19.27 -13.47 -48.21
C TYR A 299 -19.33 -14.26 -49.52
N ASN A 300 -19.08 -15.58 -49.45
CA ASN A 300 -19.06 -16.46 -50.62
C ASN A 300 -20.44 -16.69 -51.25
N ASN A 301 -21.50 -16.64 -50.44
CA ASN A 301 -22.86 -16.99 -50.87
C ASN A 301 -23.73 -15.77 -51.21
N THR A 302 -23.21 -14.55 -51.06
CA THR A 302 -23.93 -13.33 -51.42
C THR A 302 -24.09 -13.24 -52.94
N THR A 303 -25.31 -12.96 -53.44
CA THR A 303 -25.62 -12.88 -54.87
C THR A 303 -25.96 -11.48 -55.37
N GLU A 304 -26.30 -10.56 -54.46
CA GLU A 304 -26.74 -9.19 -54.81
C GLU A 304 -26.17 -8.16 -53.83
N PRO A 305 -25.08 -7.46 -54.18
CA PRO A 305 -24.15 -7.77 -55.27
C PRO A 305 -23.33 -9.04 -54.99
N ASP A 306 -23.01 -9.84 -56.02
CA ASP A 306 -22.15 -11.02 -55.85
C ASP A 306 -20.71 -10.62 -55.52
N HIS A 307 -20.33 -10.78 -54.25
CA HIS A 307 -19.04 -10.32 -53.73
C HIS A 307 -17.85 -10.99 -54.42
N ARG A 308 -17.97 -12.27 -54.80
CA ARG A 308 -16.87 -13.01 -55.46
C ARG A 308 -16.75 -12.66 -56.93
N LYS A 309 -17.88 -12.58 -57.63
CA LYS A 309 -17.90 -12.22 -59.05
C LYS A 309 -17.40 -10.81 -59.27
N VAL A 310 -17.76 -9.90 -58.36
CA VAL A 310 -17.30 -8.52 -58.38
C VAL A 310 -15.86 -8.44 -57.88
N GLY A 311 -15.46 -9.24 -56.88
CA GLY A 311 -14.10 -9.27 -56.35
C GLY A 311 -13.86 -8.29 -55.19
N PHE A 312 -14.86 -8.11 -54.32
CA PHE A 312 -14.72 -7.22 -53.16
C PHE A 312 -13.63 -7.69 -52.19
N HIS A 313 -12.95 -6.75 -51.53
CA HIS A 313 -12.01 -7.11 -50.48
C HIS A 313 -12.72 -7.74 -49.27
N THR A 314 -11.98 -8.42 -48.40
CA THR A 314 -12.49 -9.06 -47.18
C THR A 314 -12.50 -8.15 -45.95
N ASP A 315 -12.11 -6.88 -46.10
CA ASP A 315 -12.27 -5.85 -45.07
C ASP A 315 -13.74 -5.40 -45.00
N CYS A 316 -14.57 -6.13 -44.25
CA CYS A 316 -16.01 -5.96 -44.27
C CYS A 316 -16.48 -4.56 -43.82
N GLU A 317 -15.70 -3.88 -42.96
CA GLU A 317 -16.09 -2.61 -42.33
C GLU A 317 -16.15 -1.43 -43.31
N VAL A 318 -15.57 -1.58 -44.51
CA VAL A 318 -15.67 -0.56 -45.58
C VAL A 318 -17.10 -0.37 -46.06
N CYS A 319 -17.96 -1.38 -45.94
CA CYS A 319 -19.35 -1.31 -46.40
C CYS A 319 -20.37 -1.71 -45.33
N HIS A 320 -20.02 -2.68 -44.48
CA HIS A 320 -20.92 -3.20 -43.45
C HIS A 320 -20.59 -2.57 -42.10
N LEU A 321 -21.63 -2.11 -41.40
CA LEU A 321 -21.47 -1.47 -40.11
C LEU A 321 -21.37 -2.51 -38.99
N SER A 322 -20.40 -2.37 -38.08
CA SER A 322 -20.30 -3.22 -36.87
C SER A 322 -21.55 -3.15 -35.97
N GLU A 323 -22.36 -2.09 -36.11
CA GLU A 323 -23.60 -1.89 -35.36
C GLU A 323 -24.85 -2.40 -36.08
N ALA A 324 -24.71 -2.87 -37.32
CA ALA A 324 -25.82 -3.43 -38.09
C ALA A 324 -26.39 -4.67 -37.41
N LEU A 325 -27.72 -4.80 -37.48
CA LEU A 325 -28.45 -6.01 -37.09
C LEU A 325 -28.54 -7.01 -38.26
N THR A 326 -28.31 -6.56 -39.50
CA THR A 326 -28.35 -7.40 -40.71
C THR A 326 -27.30 -6.95 -41.73
N TRP A 327 -26.81 -7.87 -42.57
CA TRP A 327 -25.84 -7.57 -43.65
C TRP A 327 -26.35 -6.55 -44.68
N SER A 328 -27.67 -6.41 -44.84
CA SER A 328 -28.30 -5.44 -45.73
C SER A 328 -28.21 -3.99 -45.24
N GLN A 329 -27.88 -3.77 -43.96
CA GLN A 329 -27.64 -2.44 -43.42
C GLN A 329 -26.20 -2.02 -43.74
N VAL A 330 -26.03 -1.49 -44.95
CA VAL A 330 -24.79 -0.92 -45.43
C VAL A 330 -24.82 0.61 -45.30
N SER A 331 -23.66 1.20 -45.05
CA SER A 331 -23.50 2.65 -45.07
C SER A 331 -22.23 2.98 -45.82
N PHE A 332 -22.38 3.74 -46.89
CA PHE A 332 -21.28 4.23 -47.69
C PHE A 332 -21.60 5.67 -48.11
N ASP A 333 -20.62 6.56 -47.99
CA ASP A 333 -20.80 7.97 -48.31
C ASP A 333 -20.42 8.24 -49.77
N HIS A 334 -21.42 8.34 -50.63
CA HIS A 334 -21.23 8.93 -51.96
C HIS A 334 -21.56 10.41 -51.89
N LYS A 335 -20.57 11.28 -52.12
CA LYS A 335 -20.82 12.70 -52.34
C LYS A 335 -21.63 12.97 -53.61
N PHE A 336 -21.55 12.04 -54.57
CA PHE A 336 -22.37 12.08 -55.78
C PHE A 336 -23.80 11.64 -55.44
N PRO A 337 -24.85 12.37 -55.87
CA PRO A 337 -26.23 12.05 -55.56
C PRO A 337 -26.72 10.82 -56.33
N ILE A 338 -26.33 9.63 -55.86
CA ILE A 338 -26.75 8.36 -56.44
C ILE A 338 -28.13 7.90 -55.96
N PHE A 339 -28.64 8.47 -54.87
CA PHE A 339 -29.93 8.12 -54.28
C PHE A 339 -31.07 9.07 -54.67
N SER A 340 -30.83 9.99 -55.61
CA SER A 340 -31.82 10.95 -56.09
C SER A 340 -31.67 11.18 -57.60
N GLY A 341 -32.70 11.76 -58.22
CA GLY A 341 -32.69 12.04 -59.66
C GLY A 341 -32.65 10.77 -60.53
N LYS A 342 -31.96 10.83 -61.67
CA LYS A 342 -31.93 9.74 -62.66
C LYS A 342 -31.07 8.54 -62.24
N HIS A 343 -30.27 8.67 -61.19
CA HIS A 343 -29.36 7.62 -60.71
C HIS A 343 -29.93 6.78 -59.56
N GLN A 344 -31.08 7.16 -59.00
CA GLN A 344 -31.69 6.58 -57.78
C GLN A 344 -32.05 5.08 -57.85
N HIS A 345 -32.07 4.48 -59.04
CA HIS A 345 -32.42 3.08 -59.27
C HIS A 345 -31.28 2.27 -59.89
N LEU A 346 -30.08 2.84 -60.00
CA LEU A 346 -28.94 2.14 -60.54
C LEU A 346 -28.33 1.22 -59.48
N SER A 347 -27.99 0.02 -59.90
CA SER A 347 -27.16 -0.91 -59.15
C SER A 347 -25.72 -0.40 -59.08
N CYS A 348 -24.99 -0.80 -58.03
CA CYS A 348 -23.60 -0.38 -57.84
C CYS A 348 -22.72 -0.74 -59.05
N THR A 349 -22.97 -1.90 -59.66
CA THR A 349 -22.22 -2.42 -60.82
C THR A 349 -22.44 -1.65 -62.12
N GLU A 350 -23.49 -0.81 -62.20
CA GLU A 350 -23.70 0.06 -63.37
C GLU A 350 -22.68 1.21 -63.40
N CYS A 351 -22.25 1.69 -62.23
CA CYS A 351 -21.20 2.70 -62.09
C CYS A 351 -19.82 2.09 -61.84
N HIS A 352 -19.72 1.09 -60.96
CA HIS A 352 -18.48 0.40 -60.57
C HIS A 352 -18.34 -0.92 -61.32
N ARG A 353 -17.69 -0.86 -62.48
CA ARG A 353 -17.62 -1.99 -63.43
C ARG A 353 -16.45 -2.94 -63.16
N THR A 354 -15.61 -2.63 -62.19
CA THR A 354 -14.47 -3.46 -61.79
C THR A 354 -14.55 -3.79 -60.30
N ALA A 355 -13.74 -4.76 -59.86
CA ALA A 355 -13.57 -5.12 -58.45
C ALA A 355 -13.09 -3.96 -57.58
N ASN A 356 -12.46 -2.96 -58.19
CA ASN A 356 -11.97 -1.78 -57.53
C ASN A 356 -13.04 -0.69 -57.56
N PHE A 357 -13.79 -0.52 -56.47
CA PHE A 357 -14.86 0.49 -56.40
C PHE A 357 -14.34 1.93 -56.32
N ILE A 358 -13.01 2.14 -56.36
CA ILE A 358 -12.38 3.44 -56.63
C ILE A 358 -12.38 3.75 -58.15
N GLU A 359 -12.67 2.77 -58.99
CA GLU A 359 -12.90 2.94 -60.42
C GLU A 359 -14.39 3.03 -60.71
N PHE A 360 -14.77 4.05 -61.47
CA PHE A 360 -16.13 4.29 -61.93
C PHE A 360 -16.08 5.02 -63.26
N SER A 361 -17.15 4.95 -64.04
CA SER A 361 -17.26 5.71 -65.29
C SER A 361 -18.51 6.55 -65.37
N CYS A 362 -18.33 7.85 -65.58
CA CYS A 362 -19.41 8.79 -65.89
C CYS A 362 -19.67 8.88 -67.40
N ILE A 363 -18.60 8.77 -68.18
CA ILE A 363 -18.58 8.98 -69.64
C ILE A 363 -19.15 7.80 -70.43
N ASP A 364 -19.28 6.62 -69.81
CA ASP A 364 -19.82 5.44 -70.49
C ASP A 364 -21.36 5.42 -70.53
N CYS A 365 -22.02 6.24 -69.71
CA CYS A 365 -23.48 6.31 -69.63
C CYS A 365 -24.03 7.68 -70.06
N HIS A 366 -23.23 8.75 -69.95
CA HIS A 366 -23.62 10.08 -70.41
C HIS A 366 -22.87 10.47 -71.67
N GLU A 367 -23.60 10.93 -72.68
CA GLU A 367 -23.05 11.45 -73.94
C GLU A 367 -22.45 12.86 -73.72
N HIS A 368 -21.34 12.95 -73.00
CA HIS A 368 -20.53 14.15 -72.89
C HIS A 368 -19.48 14.14 -74.00
N GLY A 369 -19.87 14.22 -75.27
CA GLY A 369 -18.96 14.06 -76.40
C GLY A 369 -17.63 14.82 -76.20
N LYS A 370 -16.49 14.11 -76.26
CA LYS A 370 -15.17 14.64 -75.90
C LYS A 370 -14.89 16.02 -76.50
N ASN A 371 -15.17 16.19 -77.80
CA ASN A 371 -14.94 17.45 -78.50
C ASN A 371 -15.77 18.62 -77.93
N GLU A 372 -16.99 18.36 -77.46
CA GLU A 372 -17.83 19.37 -76.84
C GLU A 372 -17.32 19.76 -75.45
N MET A 373 -16.93 18.77 -74.64
CA MET A 373 -16.37 19.02 -73.31
C MET A 373 -15.02 19.73 -73.39
N ASP A 374 -14.16 19.32 -74.32
CA ASP A 374 -12.89 19.99 -74.58
C ASP A 374 -13.12 21.46 -74.95
N ASN A 375 -14.16 21.73 -75.74
CA ASN A 375 -14.54 23.08 -76.15
C ASN A 375 -15.11 23.94 -75.01
N LYS A 376 -15.89 23.34 -74.10
CA LYS A 376 -16.48 24.01 -72.93
C LYS A 376 -15.46 24.28 -71.82
N HIS A 377 -14.44 23.43 -71.69
CA HIS A 377 -13.43 23.53 -70.64
C HIS A 377 -12.09 24.11 -71.14
N ARG A 378 -12.06 24.78 -72.30
CA ARG A 378 -10.83 25.33 -72.92
C ARG A 378 -10.01 26.22 -71.99
N ASP A 379 -10.69 26.97 -71.13
CA ASP A 379 -10.06 27.92 -70.21
C ASP A 379 -9.89 27.35 -68.78
N VAL A 380 -10.21 26.07 -68.57
CA VAL A 380 -10.11 25.41 -67.27
C VAL A 380 -8.77 24.68 -67.15
N SER A 381 -7.86 25.26 -66.38
CA SER A 381 -6.56 24.66 -66.10
C SER A 381 -6.72 23.32 -65.37
N GLY A 382 -6.06 22.27 -65.86
CA GLY A 382 -6.13 20.92 -65.29
C GLY A 382 -7.31 20.06 -65.75
N TYR A 383 -8.12 20.54 -66.71
CA TYR A 383 -9.16 19.73 -67.34
C TYR A 383 -8.57 18.49 -68.06
N SER A 384 -9.21 17.35 -67.84
CA SER A 384 -8.96 16.11 -68.57
C SER A 384 -10.29 15.40 -68.83
N TYR A 385 -10.45 14.83 -70.02
CA TYR A 385 -11.63 14.05 -70.40
C TYR A 385 -11.54 12.63 -69.83
N ASP A 386 -11.76 12.50 -68.52
CA ASP A 386 -11.70 11.27 -67.74
C ASP A 386 -12.72 11.34 -66.59
N SER A 387 -13.32 10.20 -66.23
CA SER A 387 -14.38 10.13 -65.20
C SER A 387 -13.93 10.60 -63.82
N ARG A 388 -12.67 10.38 -63.42
CA ARG A 388 -12.16 10.88 -62.13
C ARG A 388 -11.96 12.38 -62.16
N ALA A 389 -11.44 12.93 -63.25
CA ALA A 389 -11.32 14.38 -63.44
C ALA A 389 -12.70 15.06 -63.44
N CYS A 390 -13.69 14.46 -64.13
CA CYS A 390 -15.07 14.94 -64.10
C CYS A 390 -15.64 14.97 -62.67
N TYR A 391 -15.51 13.88 -61.91
CA TYR A 391 -16.00 13.81 -60.53
C TYR A 391 -15.28 14.77 -59.58
N ALA A 392 -13.97 14.97 -59.75
CA ALA A 392 -13.19 15.88 -58.92
C ALA A 392 -13.68 17.34 -59.06
N CYS A 393 -14.06 17.75 -60.28
CA CYS A 393 -14.62 19.07 -60.55
C CYS A 393 -16.12 19.14 -60.25
N HIS A 394 -16.86 18.05 -60.45
CA HIS A 394 -18.33 17.99 -60.31
C HIS A 394 -18.77 16.89 -59.32
N PRO A 395 -18.43 17.01 -58.03
CA PRO A 395 -18.67 15.97 -57.04
C PRO A 395 -20.15 15.71 -56.76
N THR A 396 -21.03 16.67 -57.06
CA THR A 396 -22.49 16.58 -56.90
C THR A 396 -23.21 16.31 -58.23
N GLY A 397 -22.48 16.16 -59.34
CA GLY A 397 -23.07 16.01 -60.68
C GLY A 397 -23.67 17.28 -61.27
N GLU A 398 -23.49 18.43 -60.62
CA GLU A 398 -23.88 19.75 -61.13
C GLU A 398 -22.70 20.41 -61.85
N SER A 399 -22.98 21.02 -63.01
CA SER A 399 -22.02 21.71 -63.88
C SER A 399 -21.82 23.17 -63.49
#